data_AF-A0A0G0UU81-F1
#
_entry.id   AF-A0A0G0UU81-F1
#
_cell.length_a   1.000
_cell.length_b   1.000
_cell.length_c   1.000
_cell.angle_alpha   90.00
_cell.angle_beta   90.00
_cell.angle_gamma   90.00
#
_symmetry.space_group_name_H-M   'P 1'
#
loop_
_entity.id
_entity.type
_entity.pdbx_description
1 polymer ?
#
loop_
_entity_poly.entity_id
_entity_poly.type
_entity_poly.pdbx_seq_one_letter_code
_entity_poly.pdbx_strand_id
1 'polypeptide(L)' 'MKNEKVMAAIETLMEEEKVEDTLISLYISLINFGVEDCVKAGEREEIRRGMKVLYEDSIEHKKIIQKIYNKYQGRHNF' A
#
# COMPACT_ATOMS: atom_id res chain seq x y z
N MET A 1 9.89 -6.08 27.97
CA MET A 1 9.12 -4.83 27.83
C MET A 1 9.44 -3.99 26.58
N LYS A 2 10.62 -3.34 26.43
CA LYS A 2 10.87 -2.48 25.24
C LYS A 2 10.93 -3.28 23.92
N ASN A 3 11.44 -4.50 23.96
CA ASN A 3 11.53 -5.38 22.78
C ASN A 3 10.17 -5.93 22.32
N GLU A 4 9.27 -6.31 23.23
CA GLU A 4 7.95 -6.87 22.88
C GLU A 4 7.06 -5.86 22.16
N LYS A 5 7.06 -4.60 22.62
CA LYS A 5 6.31 -3.52 21.95
C LYS A 5 6.84 -3.24 20.54
N VAL A 6 8.15 -3.35 20.36
CA VAL A 6 8.76 -3.16 19.04
C VAL A 6 8.42 -4.34 18.12
N MET A 7 8.48 -5.58 18.61
CA MET A 7 8.07 -6.76 17.84
C MET A 7 6.61 -6.69 17.41
N ALA A 8 5.70 -6.34 18.33
CA ALA A 8 4.28 -6.16 18.00
C ALA A 8 4.08 -5.08 16.92
N ALA A 9 4.81 -3.96 16.99
CA ALA A 9 4.74 -2.92 15.96
C ALA A 9 5.28 -3.41 14.59
N ILE A 10 6.31 -4.25 14.58
CA ILE A 10 6.84 -4.87 13.36
C ILE A 10 5.83 -5.84 12.76
N GLU A 11 5.15 -6.65 13.58
CA GLU A 11 4.09 -7.56 13.13
C GLU A 11 2.94 -6.79 12.49
N THR A 12 2.46 -5.72 13.12
CA THR A 12 1.44 -4.83 12.52
C THR A 12 1.90 -4.27 11.18
N LEU A 13 3.15 -3.78 11.09
CA LEU A 13 3.68 -3.28 9.82
C LEU A 13 3.68 -4.34 8.71
N MET A 14 3.94 -5.61 9.03
CA MET A 14 3.87 -6.71 8.06
C MET A 14 2.43 -7.02 7.62
N GLU A 15 1.45 -6.82 8.50
CA GLU A 15 0.04 -6.93 8.13
C GLU A 15 -0.38 -5.79 7.20
N GLU A 16 0.01 -4.55 7.53
CA GLU A 16 -0.22 -3.39 6.67
C GLU A 16 0.44 -3.55 5.28
N GLU A 17 1.62 -4.16 5.19
CA GLU A 17 2.25 -4.45 3.88
C GLU A 17 1.35 -5.32 2.99
N LYS A 18 0.68 -6.33 3.57
CA LYS A 18 -0.24 -7.21 2.85
C LYS A 18 -1.52 -6.48 2.43
N VAL A 19 -1.97 -5.52 3.25
CA VAL A 19 -3.08 -4.63 2.89
C VAL A 19 -2.69 -3.79 1.69
N GLU A 20 -1.49 -3.20 1.68
CA GLU A 20 -1.01 -2.41 0.54
C GLU A 20 -0.89 -3.26 -0.73
N ASP A 21 -0.45 -4.51 -0.65
CA ASP A 21 -0.45 -5.43 -1.80
C ASP A 21 -1.85 -5.69 -2.36
N THR A 22 -2.83 -5.81 -1.47
CA THR A 22 -4.23 -6.00 -1.85
C THR A 22 -4.79 -4.74 -2.52
N LEU A 23 -4.49 -3.56 -1.98
CA LEU A 23 -4.89 -2.26 -2.55
C LEU A 23 -4.27 -2.01 -3.92
N ILE A 24 -2.96 -2.27 -4.06
CA ILE A 24 -2.25 -2.21 -5.34
C ILE A 24 -2.96 -3.06 -6.40
N SER A 25 -3.26 -4.31 -6.05
CA SER A 25 -3.93 -5.25 -6.95
C SER A 25 -5.35 -4.80 -7.31
N LEU A 26 -6.08 -4.25 -6.34
CA LEU A 26 -7.41 -3.69 -6.54
C LEU A 26 -7.37 -2.50 -7.49
N TYR A 27 -6.53 -1.50 -7.25
CA TYR A 27 -6.48 -0.29 -8.08
C TYR A 27 -6.03 -0.61 -9.51
N ILE A 28 -5.05 -1.50 -9.70
CA ILE A 28 -4.69 -1.99 -11.03
C ILE A 28 -5.90 -2.62 -11.73
N SER A 29 -6.64 -3.48 -11.02
CA SER A 29 -7.80 -4.16 -11.58
C SER A 29 -8.90 -3.18 -12.00
N LEU A 30 -9.20 -2.20 -11.14
CA LEU A 30 -10.19 -1.16 -11.43
C LEU A 30 -9.81 -0.32 -12.65
N ILE A 31 -8.55 0.10 -12.74
CA ILE A 31 -8.03 0.85 -13.89
C ILE A 31 -8.10 0.01 -15.17
N ASN A 32 -7.70 -1.27 -15.09
CA ASN A 32 -7.69 -2.17 -16.25
C ASN A 32 -9.09 -2.54 -16.74
N PHE A 33 -10.07 -2.62 -15.82
CA PHE A 33 -11.47 -2.84 -16.18
C PHE A 33 -12.15 -1.58 -16.74
N GLY A 34 -11.51 -0.42 -16.68
CA GLY A 34 -12.10 0.83 -17.16
C GLY A 34 -13.32 1.22 -16.35
N VAL A 35 -13.30 1.04 -15.01
CA VAL A 35 -14.47 1.33 -14.16
C VAL A 35 -14.93 2.78 -14.22
N GLU A 36 -14.07 3.70 -14.68
CA GLU A 36 -14.46 5.08 -14.98
C GLU A 36 -15.55 5.15 -16.07
N ASP A 37 -15.67 4.16 -16.94
CA ASP A 37 -16.72 4.15 -17.97
C ASP A 37 -18.13 3.93 -17.39
N CYS A 38 -18.23 3.48 -16.14
CA CYS A 38 -19.48 3.34 -15.38
C CYS A 38 -20.01 4.66 -14.80
N VAL A 39 -19.23 5.75 -14.85
CA VAL A 39 -19.66 7.07 -14.35
C VAL A 39 -19.97 8.05 -15.49
N LYS A 40 -20.47 9.25 -15.16
CA LYS A 40 -20.80 10.26 -16.17
C LYS A 40 -19.54 10.72 -16.90
N ALA A 41 -19.68 11.10 -18.17
CA ALA A 41 -18.56 11.49 -19.02
C ALA A 41 -17.65 12.58 -18.39
N GLY A 42 -18.23 13.55 -17.69
CA GLY A 42 -17.48 14.61 -17.02
C GLY A 42 -16.71 14.17 -15.76
N GLU A 43 -17.01 12.99 -15.21
CA GLU A 43 -16.42 12.45 -13.98
C GLU A 43 -15.31 11.42 -14.27
N ARG A 44 -15.22 10.92 -15.52
CA ARG A 44 -14.32 9.80 -15.87
C ARG A 44 -12.85 10.12 -15.63
N GLU A 45 -12.41 11.30 -16.07
CA GLU A 45 -11.01 11.71 -15.94
C GLU A 45 -10.60 11.84 -14.48
N GLU A 46 -11.49 12.40 -13.64
CA GLU A 46 -11.27 12.55 -12.21
C GLU A 46 -11.16 11.19 -11.52
N ILE A 47 -12.07 10.27 -11.80
CA ILE A 47 -12.04 8.90 -11.25
C ILE A 47 -10.77 8.17 -11.66
N ARG A 48 -10.41 8.20 -12.95
CA ARG A 48 -9.19 7.56 -13.46
C ARG A 48 -7.93 8.13 -12.80
N ARG A 49 -7.88 9.46 -12.63
CA ARG A 49 -6.77 10.14 -11.97
C ARG A 49 -6.69 9.77 -10.49
N GLY A 50 -7.84 9.77 -9.79
CA GLY A 50 -7.92 9.40 -8.38
C GLY A 50 -7.43 7.97 -8.13
N MET A 51 -7.87 6.99 -8.95
CA MET A 51 -7.40 5.61 -8.83
C MET A 51 -5.88 5.48 -9.06
N LYS A 52 -5.32 6.25 -10.00
CA LYS A 52 -3.88 6.26 -10.25
C LYS A 52 -3.10 6.81 -9.04
N VAL A 53 -3.59 7.90 -8.43
CA VAL A 53 -2.97 8.47 -7.23
C VAL A 53 -2.98 7.45 -6.09
N LEU A 54 -4.13 6.82 -5.83
CA LEU A 54 -4.24 5.81 -4.77
C LEU A 54 -3.32 4.61 -5.00
N TYR A 55 -3.18 4.16 -6.26
CA TYR A 55 -2.22 3.13 -6.63
C TYR A 55 -0.76 3.53 -6.34
N GLU A 56 -0.38 4.75 -6.71
CA GLU A 56 0.99 5.26 -6.50
C GLU A 56 1.30 5.42 -5.01
N ASP A 57 0.34 5.91 -4.21
CA ASP A 57 0.47 6.06 -2.77
C ASP A 57 0.65 4.70 -2.08
N SER A 58 -0.15 3.68 -2.42
CA SER A 58 -0.01 2.33 -1.87
C SER A 58 1.35 1.70 -2.16
N ILE A 59 1.91 1.95 -3.34
CA ILE A 59 3.29 1.52 -3.66
C ILE A 59 4.30 2.19 -2.74
N GLU A 60 4.15 3.48 -2.48
CA GLU A 60 5.09 4.22 -1.64
C GLU A 60 4.98 3.79 -0.17
N HIS A 61 3.77 3.59 0.34
CA HIS A 61 3.53 3.03 1.68
C HIS A 61 4.22 1.68 1.87
N LYS A 62 4.04 0.77 0.90
CA LYS A 62 4.71 -0.54 0.92
C LYS A 62 6.24 -0.40 1.00
N LYS A 63 6.85 0.49 0.21
CA LYS A 63 8.30 0.73 0.28
C LYS A 63 8.74 1.27 1.64
N ILE A 64 7.97 2.18 2.24
CA ILE A 64 8.28 2.72 3.58
C ILE A 64 8.25 1.60 4.62
N ILE A 65 7.24 0.75 4.60
CA ILE A 65 7.11 -0.41 5.48
C ILE A 65 8.31 -1.34 5.34
N GLN A 66 8.64 -1.74 4.11
CA GLN A 66 9.79 -2.61 3.83
C GLN A 66 11.11 -1.99 4.30
N LYS A 67 11.28 -0.68 4.13
CA LYS A 67 12.47 0.04 4.61
C LYS A 67 12.60 0.01 6.14
N ILE A 68 11.49 0.15 6.86
CA ILE A 68 11.47 0.05 8.33
C ILE A 68 11.81 -1.37 8.76
N TYR A 69 11.16 -2.37 8.15
CA TYR A 69 11.39 -3.80 8.45
C TYR A 69 12.85 -4.21 8.22
N ASN A 70 13.41 -3.89 7.06
CA ASN A 70 14.79 -4.22 6.70
C ASN A 70 15.80 -3.57 7.66
N LYS A 71 15.54 -2.32 8.08
CA LYS A 71 16.38 -1.62 9.06
C LYS A 71 16.29 -2.26 10.45
N TYR A 72 15.13 -2.82 10.83
CA TYR A 72 14.98 -3.58 12.06
C TYR A 72 15.77 -4.89 12.00
N GLN A 73 15.57 -5.70 10.97
CA GLN A 73 16.28 -6.98 10.77
C GLN A 73 17.80 -6.79 10.77
N GLY A 74 18.31 -5.81 10.03
CA GLY A 74 19.75 -5.52 9.95
C GLY A 74 20.40 -5.03 11.27
N ARG A 75 19.61 -4.61 12.27
CA ARG A 75 20.09 -4.19 13.59
C ARG A 75 20.05 -5.28 14.65
N HIS A 76 19.31 -6.35 14.40
CA HIS A 76 19.07 -7.43 15.35
C HIS A 76 19.62 -8.80 14.89
N ASN A 77 20.28 -8.85 13.73
CA ASN A 77 21.13 -9.96 13.29
C ASN A 77 22.59 -9.72 13.73
N PHE A 78 22.89 -9.93 15.01
CA PHE A 78 24.25 -10.11 15.57
C PHE A 78 24.18 -11.05 16.78
#